data_AF-A0A5W1QC54-F1
#
_entry.id   AF-A0A5W1QC54-F1
#
_cell.length_a   1.000
_cell.length_b   1.000
_cell.length_c   1.000
_cell.angle_alpha   90.00
_cell.angle_beta   90.00
_cell.angle_gamma   90.00
#
_symmetry.space_group_name_H-M   'P 1'
#
loop_
_entity.id
_entity.type
_entity.pdbx_description
1 polymer ?
#
loop_
_entity_poly.entity_id
_entity_poly.type
_entity_poly.pdbx_seq_one_letter_code
_entity_poly.pdbx_strand_id
1 'polypeptide(L)'
;MNEILYVDLLIQGNDFVLNTGNEPELCNNRKSIGQDIIHSIIESGLATELIAERSPTMRADIFTRMELLIEDDERIVPGTVEIGEESRT
;
A
#
# COMPACT_ATOMS: atom_id res chain seq x y z
N MET A 1 3.38 19.32 -18.35
CA MET A 1 2.21 18.75 -17.65
C MET A 1 2.40 17.25 -17.73
N ASN A 2 2.44 16.53 -16.60
CA ASN A 2 2.57 15.08 -16.66
C ASN A 2 1.30 14.48 -17.28
N GLU A 3 1.48 13.43 -18.07
CA GLU A 3 0.39 12.64 -18.61
C GLU A 3 -0.44 12.03 -17.46
N ILE A 4 -1.76 11.93 -17.66
CA ILE A 4 -2.65 11.31 -16.67
C ILE A 4 -2.70 9.82 -16.99
N LEU A 5 -2.04 9.02 -16.15
CA LEU A 5 -2.01 7.57 -16.24
C LEU A 5 -2.61 6.95 -14.96
N TYR A 6 -3.00 5.68 -15.03
CA TYR A 6 -3.48 4.90 -13.88
C TYR A 6 -4.64 5.58 -13.14
N VAL A 7 -5.71 5.92 -13.86
CA VAL A 7 -6.88 6.57 -13.28
C VAL A 7 -7.71 5.54 -12.52
N ASP A 8 -8.08 5.86 -11.29
CA ASP A 8 -8.91 5.01 -10.44
C ASP A 8 -9.82 5.85 -9.52
N LEU A 9 -10.71 5.20 -8.77
CA LEU A 9 -11.54 5.80 -7.74
C LEU A 9 -10.72 6.12 -6.48
N LEU A 10 -10.95 7.31 -5.91
CA LEU A 10 -10.32 7.71 -4.67
C LEU A 10 -11.01 7.03 -3.49
N ILE A 11 -10.23 6.19 -2.79
CA ILE A 11 -10.63 5.51 -1.55
C ILE A 11 -9.90 6.15 -0.38
N GLN A 12 -10.64 6.52 0.67
CA GLN A 12 -10.08 6.98 1.94
C GLN A 12 -10.89 6.40 3.09
N GLY A 13 -10.20 5.91 4.13
CA GLY A 13 -10.88 5.33 5.30
C GLY A 13 -11.78 4.14 4.96
N ASN A 14 -11.37 3.33 3.98
CA ASN A 14 -12.10 2.16 3.47
C ASN A 14 -13.45 2.51 2.79
N ASP A 15 -13.63 3.73 2.30
CA ASP A 15 -14.83 4.14 1.57
C ASP A 15 -14.49 5.07 0.38
N PHE A 16 -15.46 5.22 -0.53
CA PHE A 16 -15.36 6.15 -1.66
C PHE A 16 -15.40 7.60 -1.17
N VAL A 17 -14.45 8.41 -1.63
CA VAL A 17 -14.55 9.86 -1.47
C VAL A 17 -15.53 10.39 -2.49
N LEU A 18 -16.55 11.13 -2.02
CA LEU A 18 -17.57 11.73 -2.86
C LEU A 18 -17.40 13.25 -2.94
N ASN A 19 -17.59 13.79 -4.14
CA ASN A 19 -17.63 15.24 -4.36
C ASN A 19 -18.98 15.85 -3.90
N THR A 20 -19.16 17.17 -4.08
CA THR A 20 -20.41 17.87 -3.71
C THR A 20 -21.66 17.38 -4.45
N GLY A 21 -21.50 16.64 -5.54
CA GLY A 21 -22.58 16.02 -6.32
C GLY A 21 -22.87 14.57 -5.93
N ASN A 22 -22.22 14.04 -4.90
CA ASN A 22 -22.25 12.61 -4.52
C ASN A 22 -21.68 11.66 -5.59
N GLU A 23 -20.76 12.15 -6.43
CA GLU A 23 -20.05 11.30 -7.40
C GLU A 23 -18.67 10.92 -6.83
N PRO A 24 -18.18 9.69 -7.08
CA PRO A 24 -16.84 9.29 -6.70
C PRO A 24 -15.77 10.22 -7.27
N GLU A 25 -14.87 10.67 -6.41
CA GLU A 25 -13.66 11.37 -6.83
C GLU A 25 -12.67 10.41 -7.45
N LEU A 26 -11.86 10.90 -8.40
CA LEU A 26 -10.83 10.12 -9.08
C LEU A 26 -9.44 10.44 -8.53
N CYS A 27 -8.58 9.45 -8.55
CA CYS A 27 -7.14 9.58 -8.34
C CYS A 27 -6.39 9.13 -9.60
N ASN A 28 -5.09 9.44 -9.67
CA ASN A 28 -4.26 9.02 -10.79
C ASN A 28 -2.78 8.95 -10.41
N ASN A 29 -1.97 8.37 -11.29
CA ASN A 29 -0.52 8.31 -11.18
C ASN A 29 -0.10 7.76 -9.80
N ARG A 30 0.80 8.48 -9.11
CA ARG A 30 1.32 8.08 -7.80
C ARG A 30 0.24 7.86 -6.74
N LYS A 31 -0.89 8.58 -6.82
CA LYS A 31 -1.97 8.42 -5.83
C LYS A 31 -2.69 7.08 -6.00
N SER A 32 -3.02 6.70 -7.24
CA SER A 32 -3.62 5.40 -7.54
C SER A 32 -2.66 4.27 -7.18
N ILE A 33 -1.39 4.36 -7.60
CA ILE A 33 -0.37 3.34 -7.26
C ILE A 33 -0.22 3.18 -5.75
N GLY A 34 -0.21 4.28 -5.00
CA GLY A 34 -0.17 4.23 -3.53
C GLY A 34 -1.39 3.58 -2.90
N GLN A 35 -2.60 3.80 -3.46
CA GLN A 35 -3.82 3.10 -3.01
C GLN A 35 -3.71 1.59 -3.24
N ASP A 36 -3.22 1.17 -4.41
CA ASP A 36 -3.06 -0.24 -4.75
C ASP A 36 -2.08 -0.94 -3.80
N ILE A 37 -0.95 -0.30 -3.47
CA ILE A 37 0.00 -0.80 -2.45
C ILE A 37 -0.68 -0.99 -1.09
N ILE A 38 -1.45 0.00 -0.64
CA ILE A 38 -2.16 -0.07 0.66
C ILE A 38 -3.17 -1.23 0.64
N HIS A 39 -3.97 -1.36 -0.41
CA HIS A 39 -4.95 -2.44 -0.54
C HIS A 39 -4.27 -3.80 -0.58
N SER A 40 -3.22 -3.99 -1.39
CA SER A 40 -2.46 -5.25 -1.43
C SER A 40 -1.96 -5.66 -0.05
N ILE A 41 -1.38 -4.73 0.73
CA ILE A 41 -0.92 -5.02 2.10
C ILE A 41 -2.08 -5.44 3.01
N ILE A 42 -3.22 -4.74 2.95
CA ILE A 42 -4.41 -5.05 3.77
C ILE A 42 -4.99 -6.42 3.38
N GLU A 43 -5.17 -6.66 2.09
CA GLU A 43 -5.78 -7.87 1.53
C GLU A 43 -4.92 -9.12 1.75
N SER A 44 -3.59 -8.96 1.76
CA SER A 44 -2.65 -10.06 2.04
C SER A 44 -2.74 -10.57 3.49
N GLY A 45 -3.24 -9.76 4.42
CA GLY A 45 -3.24 -10.07 5.84
C GLY A 45 -1.87 -9.98 6.53
N LEU A 46 -0.78 -9.68 5.81
CA LEU A 46 0.59 -9.63 6.35
C LEU A 46 0.73 -8.62 7.51
N ALA A 47 0.07 -7.47 7.39
CA ALA A 47 0.08 -6.47 8.46
C ALA A 47 -0.57 -7.00 9.76
N THR A 48 -1.55 -7.90 9.65
CA THR A 48 -2.21 -8.52 10.80
C THR A 48 -1.29 -9.52 11.50
N GLU A 49 -0.43 -10.23 10.76
CA GLU A 49 0.57 -11.15 11.33
C GLU A 49 1.57 -10.44 12.24
N LEU A 50 1.83 -9.14 12.05
CA LEU A 50 2.71 -8.35 12.91
C LEU A 50 2.10 -8.03 14.30
N ILE A 51 0.78 -8.21 14.46
CA ILE A 51 0.10 -7.90 15.72
C ILE A 51 0.59 -8.86 16.80
N ALA A 52 1.17 -8.29 17.86
CA ALA A 52 1.74 -9.00 19.00
C ALA A 52 2.90 -9.98 18.67
N GLU A 53 3.41 -10.00 17.44
CA GLU A 53 4.60 -10.78 17.07
C GLU A 53 5.86 -10.18 17.69
N ARG A 54 6.68 -10.99 18.37
CA ARG A 54 7.85 -10.54 19.14
C ARG A 54 9.17 -11.11 18.65
N SER A 55 9.14 -12.15 17.83
CA SER A 55 10.32 -12.78 17.24
C SER A 55 10.88 -11.88 16.15
N PRO A 56 12.12 -11.36 16.30
CA PRO A 56 12.74 -10.54 15.27
C PRO A 56 12.85 -11.29 13.92
N THR A 57 13.06 -12.61 13.97
CA THR A 57 13.14 -13.45 12.78
C THR A 57 11.80 -13.56 12.05
N MET A 58 10.69 -13.74 12.78
CA MET A 58 9.37 -13.80 12.16
C MET A 58 8.95 -12.45 11.59
N ARG A 59 9.25 -11.35 12.28
CA ARG A 59 9.00 -10.00 11.77
C ARG A 59 9.78 -9.72 10.51
N ALA A 60 11.08 -10.07 10.48
CA ALA A 60 11.91 -9.93 9.29
C ALA A 60 11.35 -10.74 8.10
N ASP A 61 10.87 -11.97 8.33
CA ASP A 61 10.20 -12.77 7.30
C ASP A 61 8.92 -12.09 6.77
N ILE A 62 8.09 -11.56 7.66
CA ILE A 62 6.87 -10.81 7.27
C ILE A 62 7.24 -9.57 6.44
N PHE A 63 8.31 -8.85 6.78
CA PHE A 63 8.77 -7.71 5.98
C PHE A 63 9.25 -8.13 4.60
N THR A 64 10.07 -9.17 4.49
CA THR A 64 10.48 -9.70 3.19
C THR A 64 9.28 -10.13 2.35
N ARG A 65 8.27 -10.78 2.95
CA ARG A 65 7.02 -11.14 2.25
C ARG A 65 6.24 -9.90 1.78
N MET A 66 6.22 -8.84 2.59
CA MET A 66 5.55 -7.58 2.24
C MET A 66 6.30 -6.82 1.14
N GLU A 67 7.63 -6.80 1.16
CA GLU A 67 8.47 -6.26 0.08
C GLU A 67 8.17 -6.98 -1.24
N LEU A 68 8.22 -8.33 -1.24
CA LEU A 68 7.92 -9.14 -2.43
C LEU A 68 6.50 -8.91 -2.96
N LEU A 69 5.52 -8.75 -2.08
CA LEU A 69 4.13 -8.45 -2.45
C LEU A 69 4.02 -7.09 -3.15
N ILE A 70 4.70 -6.06 -2.64
CA ILE A 70 4.66 -4.71 -3.21
C ILE A 70 5.40 -4.68 -4.55
N GLU A 71 6.48 -5.46 -4.68
CA GLU A 71 7.27 -5.56 -5.92
C GLU A 71 6.59 -6.37 -7.03
N ASP A 72 5.50 -7.08 -6.75
CA ASP A 72 4.67 -7.74 -7.77
C ASP A 72 3.90 -6.72 -8.64
N ASP A 73 3.76 -5.48 -8.16
CA ASP A 73 3.24 -4.38 -8.94
C ASP A 73 4.26 -3.92 -10.00
N GLU A 74 3.93 -4.13 -11.28
CA GLU A 74 4.80 -3.81 -12.43
C GLU A 74 5.25 -2.34 -12.50
N ARG A 75 4.58 -1.43 -11.77
CA ARG A 75 4.88 0.00 -11.72
C ARG A 75 5.95 0.33 -10.68
N ILE A 76 6.28 -0.62 -9.81
CA ILE A 76 7.31 -0.51 -8.77
C ILE A 76 8.59 -1.15 -9.28
N VAL A 77 9.73 -0.48 -9.05
CA VAL A 77 11.03 -1.02 -9.46
C VAL A 77 11.47 -2.07 -8.44
N PRO A 78 11.72 -3.32 -8.83
CA PRO A 78 12.16 -4.36 -7.88
C PRO A 78 13.49 -3.99 -7.21
N GLY A 79 13.63 -4.33 -5.94
CA GLY A 79 14.75 -3.97 -5.07
C GLY A 79 14.73 -2.52 -4.55
N THR A 80 13.62 -1.79 -4.70
CA THR A 80 13.49 -0.40 -4.21
C THR A 80 12.52 -0.23 -3.05
N VAL A 81 11.82 -1.28 -2.65
CA VAL A 81 10.93 -1.27 -1.49
C VAL A 81 11.77 -1.44 -0.22
N GLU A 82 11.57 -0.55 0.75
CA GLU A 82 12.19 -0.64 2.08
C GLU A 82 11.11 -0.55 3.15
N ILE A 83 11.10 -1.50 4.08
CA ILE A 83 10.19 -1.49 5.23
C ILE A 83 10.99 -1.28 6.51
N GLY A 84 10.63 -0.22 7.24
CA GLY A 84 11.23 0.14 8.51
C GLY A 84 10.22 0.06 9.66
N GLU A 85 10.73 -0.24 10.85
CA GLU A 85 9.95 -0.16 12.08
C GLU A 85 10.42 1.01 12.93
N GLU A 86 9.49 1.70 13.59
CA GLU A 86 9.87 2.69 14.59
C GLU A 86 10.51 1.99 15.80
N SER A 87 11.77 2.33 16.07
CA SER A 87 12.40 1.94 17.33
C SER A 87 11.78 2.73 18.46
N ARG A 88 11.27 2.05 19.50
CA ARG A 88 10.85 2.70 20.75
C ARG A 88 12.10 3.26 21.45
N THR A 89 12.37 4.54 21.26
CA THR A 89 13.26 5.32 22.14
C THR A 89 12.57 5.64 23.47
#